data_AF-A0A3M0XN19-F1
#
_entry.id   AF-A0A3M0XN19-F1
#
_cell.length_a   1.000
_cell.length_b   1.000
_cell.length_c   1.000
_cell.angle_alpha   90.00
_cell.angle_beta   90.00
_cell.angle_gamma   90.00
#
_symmetry.space_group_name_H-M   'P 1'
#
loop_
_entity.id
_entity.type
_entity.pdbx_description
1 polymer ?
#
loop_
_entity_poly.entity_id
_entity_poly.type
_entity_poly.pdbx_seq_one_letter_code
_entity_poly.pdbx_strand_id
1 'polypeptide(L)'
;MNNTETISSTYNCSVSERRARQIARQGLSEYLKIKKELENSGVWQEQLKRVKDKYSQQLQEAKFLTAKDWEILALMEFYDPETVEHCIATFQLLHQKLRRPLEIIPGQQKIVLAEILDPQNLEQVERATLLHDIGKVITIPPSVLHHHWSEQEWEEKAQEIVANLIEQKGSKEAARALKIPEHATENHQTVLAYLHYKGIRPLRIIAAREVLGPDQIQELERWGVSPDLTFREIIARHARASEQILNQAGFKDEAKLAAFHHSLDDEAKELSLQSPQEQMQYFSKPAFLAQLVKIADLQHALESERPYHPPFPKTQVMVFLIREAERGGLDPALVRAWIKDELGKIQDSLSDNKNDKNKEKIKRFLGES
;
A
#
# COMPACT_ATOMS: atom_id res chain seq x y z
N MET A 1 11.33 29.90 -17.99
CA MET A 1 12.03 28.88 -18.78
C MET A 1 13.34 28.59 -18.08
N ASN A 2 13.41 27.54 -17.27
CA ASN A 2 14.66 27.00 -16.72
C ASN A 2 14.41 25.56 -16.26
N ASN A 3 15.12 24.65 -16.94
CA ASN A 3 15.59 23.31 -16.56
C ASN A 3 14.63 22.34 -15.87
N THR A 4 13.87 21.62 -16.69
CA THR A 4 13.54 20.21 -16.47
C THR A 4 14.69 19.33 -16.98
N GLU A 5 15.80 19.28 -16.22
CA GLU A 5 16.73 18.16 -16.30
C GLU A 5 16.38 17.17 -15.20
N THR A 6 15.43 16.29 -15.50
CA THR A 6 15.18 15.09 -14.74
C THR A 6 16.42 14.22 -14.84
N ILE A 7 17.17 14.13 -13.74
CA ILE A 7 18.27 13.18 -13.55
C ILE A 7 17.62 11.78 -13.50
N SER A 8 17.40 11.19 -14.68
CA SER A 8 17.21 9.76 -14.81
C SER A 8 18.60 9.16 -14.91
N SER A 9 19.00 8.37 -13.92
CA SER A 9 20.17 7.51 -14.04
C SER A 9 19.89 6.52 -15.17
N THR A 10 20.35 6.86 -16.37
CA THR A 10 20.29 5.99 -17.54
C THR A 10 21.25 4.83 -17.30
N TYR A 11 20.76 3.80 -16.60
CA TYR A 11 21.25 2.45 -16.84
C TYR A 11 21.25 2.25 -18.35
N ASN A 12 22.38 1.82 -18.92
CA ASN A 12 22.51 1.43 -20.32
C ASN A 12 21.62 0.20 -20.59
N CYS A 13 20.32 0.47 -20.69
CA CYS A 13 19.28 -0.50 -20.90
C CYS A 13 19.37 -0.97 -22.35
N SER A 14 19.52 -2.29 -22.54
CA SER A 14 19.57 -2.88 -23.87
C SER A 14 18.30 -2.52 -24.66
N VAL A 15 18.39 -2.49 -26.00
CA VAL A 15 17.21 -2.26 -26.85
C VAL A 15 16.11 -3.29 -26.55
N SER A 16 16.51 -4.52 -26.22
CA SER A 16 15.61 -5.60 -25.83
C SER A 16 14.91 -5.32 -24.49
N GLU A 17 15.61 -4.83 -23.48
CA GLU A 17 14.99 -4.46 -22.19
C GLU A 17 14.03 -3.26 -22.36
N ARG A 18 14.38 -2.24 -23.14
CA ARG A 18 13.46 -1.11 -23.43
C ARG A 18 12.15 -1.60 -24.06
N ARG A 19 12.24 -2.50 -25.04
CA ARG A 19 11.06 -3.12 -25.66
C ARG A 19 10.25 -3.95 -24.65
N ALA A 20 10.91 -4.69 -23.77
CA ALA A 20 10.26 -5.47 -22.72
C ALA A 20 9.47 -4.59 -21.75
N ARG A 21 10.07 -3.49 -21.29
CA ARG A 21 9.39 -2.49 -20.44
C ARG A 21 8.20 -1.87 -21.16
N GLN A 22 8.33 -1.61 -22.46
CA GLN A 22 7.21 -1.13 -23.27
C GLN A 22 6.07 -2.16 -23.30
N ILE A 23 6.34 -3.45 -23.53
CA ILE A 23 5.34 -4.53 -23.50
C ILE A 23 4.63 -4.57 -22.14
N ALA A 24 5.38 -4.52 -21.03
CA ALA A 24 4.81 -4.53 -19.69
C ALA A 24 3.95 -3.29 -19.39
N ARG A 25 4.18 -2.16 -20.08
CA ARG A 25 3.49 -0.87 -19.86
C ARG A 25 2.47 -0.53 -20.96
N GLN A 26 2.08 -1.50 -21.81
CA GLN A 26 1.13 -1.26 -22.89
C GLN A 26 -0.34 -1.24 -22.44
N GLY A 27 -0.63 -1.51 -21.17
CA GLY A 27 -2.02 -1.53 -20.67
C GLY A 27 -2.80 -2.76 -21.09
N LEU A 28 -2.12 -3.88 -21.31
CA LEU A 28 -2.78 -5.16 -21.56
C LEU A 28 -3.58 -5.57 -20.31
N SER A 29 -4.86 -5.87 -20.51
CA SER A 29 -5.80 -6.19 -19.41
C SER A 29 -5.56 -7.54 -18.73
N GLU A 30 -4.59 -8.33 -19.19
CA GLU A 30 -4.38 -9.71 -18.73
C GLU A 30 -2.89 -10.04 -18.55
N TYR A 31 -2.55 -10.49 -17.35
CA TYR A 31 -1.21 -10.95 -16.94
C TYR A 31 -0.60 -11.98 -17.91
N LEU A 32 -1.38 -12.99 -18.31
CA LEU A 32 -0.90 -14.07 -19.19
C LEU A 32 -0.54 -13.57 -20.60
N LYS A 33 -1.22 -12.52 -21.10
CA LYS A 33 -0.89 -11.92 -22.39
C LYS A 33 0.45 -11.20 -22.33
N ILE A 34 0.68 -10.41 -21.28
CA ILE A 34 1.96 -9.71 -21.07
C ILE A 34 3.11 -10.72 -20.98
N LYS A 35 2.95 -11.77 -20.16
CA LYS A 35 3.95 -12.84 -20.03
C LYS A 35 4.28 -13.47 -21.40
N LYS A 36 3.26 -13.86 -22.16
CA LYS A 36 3.44 -14.49 -23.48
C LYS A 36 4.17 -13.57 -24.47
N GLU A 37 3.89 -12.27 -24.46
CA GLU A 37 4.59 -11.31 -25.31
C GLU A 37 6.06 -11.13 -24.92
N LEU A 38 6.36 -11.10 -23.62
CA LEU A 38 7.73 -11.05 -23.11
C LEU A 38 8.52 -12.33 -23.43
N GLU A 39 7.86 -13.49 -23.39
CA GLU A 39 8.43 -14.76 -23.84
C GLU A 39 8.77 -14.71 -25.34
N ASN A 40 7.82 -14.25 -26.15
CA ASN A 40 8.01 -14.10 -27.60
C ASN A 40 9.09 -13.08 -27.98
N SER A 41 9.35 -12.08 -27.14
CA SER A 41 10.42 -11.10 -27.39
C SER A 41 11.81 -11.63 -27.04
N GLY A 42 11.93 -12.84 -26.48
CA GLY A 42 13.23 -13.48 -26.18
C GLY A 42 13.96 -12.94 -24.94
N VAL A 43 13.35 -12.00 -24.21
CA VAL A 43 13.95 -11.31 -23.06
C VAL A 43 13.58 -11.92 -21.71
N TRP A 44 12.56 -12.79 -21.71
CA TRP A 44 11.98 -13.33 -20.48
C TRP A 44 12.98 -14.12 -19.62
N GLN A 45 13.79 -14.99 -20.24
CA GLN A 45 14.74 -15.82 -19.50
C GLN A 45 15.89 -15.01 -18.91
N GLU A 46 16.37 -14.00 -19.64
CA GLU A 46 17.39 -13.06 -19.14
C GLU A 46 16.86 -12.29 -17.93
N GLN A 47 15.61 -11.81 -18.00
CA GLN A 47 14.97 -11.12 -16.89
C GLN A 47 14.79 -12.02 -15.67
N LEU A 48 14.27 -13.25 -15.85
CA LEU A 48 14.11 -14.20 -14.76
C LEU A 48 15.44 -14.45 -14.05
N LYS A 49 16.52 -14.59 -14.81
CA LYS A 49 17.86 -14.73 -14.27
C LYS A 49 18.27 -13.47 -13.50
N ARG A 50 18.10 -12.28 -14.09
CA ARG A 50 18.44 -11.00 -13.45
C ARG A 50 17.73 -10.82 -12.11
N VAL A 51 16.42 -11.06 -12.05
CA VAL A 51 15.60 -10.91 -10.85
C VAL A 51 16.06 -11.87 -9.76
N LYS A 52 16.34 -13.13 -10.13
CA LYS A 52 16.91 -14.11 -9.20
C LYS A 52 18.29 -13.68 -8.70
N ASP A 53 19.18 -13.27 -9.59
CA ASP A 53 20.52 -12.83 -9.23
C ASP A 53 20.46 -11.60 -8.30
N LYS A 54 19.57 -10.64 -8.59
CA LYS A 54 19.39 -9.40 -7.81
C LYS A 54 18.81 -9.66 -6.42
N TYR A 55 17.80 -10.51 -6.30
CA TYR A 55 16.98 -10.62 -5.08
C TYR A 55 17.13 -11.93 -4.29
N SER A 56 17.86 -12.92 -4.81
CA SER A 56 18.03 -14.23 -4.15
C SER A 56 18.57 -14.13 -2.73
N GLN A 57 19.55 -13.26 -2.46
CA GLN A 57 20.10 -13.07 -1.12
C GLN A 57 19.05 -12.49 -0.15
N GLN A 58 18.26 -11.52 -0.60
CA GLN A 58 17.22 -10.88 0.20
C GLN A 58 16.05 -11.82 0.50
N LEU A 59 15.81 -12.78 -0.39
CA LEU A 59 14.73 -13.76 -0.31
C LEU A 59 15.21 -15.17 0.06
N GLN A 60 16.45 -15.34 0.53
CA GLN A 60 17.02 -16.65 0.88
C GLN A 60 16.23 -17.39 1.96
N GLU A 61 15.51 -16.64 2.79
CA GLU A 61 14.71 -17.17 3.90
C GLU A 61 13.27 -17.52 3.50
N ALA A 62 12.84 -17.12 2.30
CA ALA A 62 11.51 -17.36 1.77
C ALA A 62 11.40 -18.79 1.21
N LYS A 63 11.16 -19.77 2.11
CA LYS A 63 11.11 -21.20 1.78
C LYS A 63 9.98 -21.58 0.81
N PHE A 64 8.95 -20.74 0.72
CA PHE A 64 7.80 -20.95 -0.14
C PHE A 64 8.05 -20.64 -1.62
N LEU A 65 9.22 -20.07 -1.99
CA LEU A 65 9.47 -19.62 -3.36
C LEU A 65 9.52 -20.77 -4.36
N THR A 66 8.68 -20.65 -5.39
CA THR A 66 8.59 -21.53 -6.54
C THR A 66 9.01 -20.80 -7.82
N ALA A 67 9.06 -21.51 -8.95
CA ALA A 67 9.31 -20.88 -10.25
C ALA A 67 8.28 -19.78 -10.57
N LYS A 68 7.01 -19.95 -10.17
CA LYS A 68 5.94 -18.99 -10.44
C LYS A 68 6.12 -17.68 -9.68
N ASP A 69 6.60 -17.73 -8.43
CA ASP A 69 6.87 -16.53 -7.63
C ASP A 69 7.93 -15.66 -8.34
N TRP A 70 8.99 -16.28 -8.85
CA TRP A 70 10.02 -15.59 -9.63
C TRP A 70 9.50 -15.03 -10.95
N GLU A 71 8.58 -15.71 -11.62
CA GLU A 71 7.91 -15.19 -12.82
C GLU A 71 7.09 -13.93 -12.53
N ILE A 72 6.36 -13.92 -11.42
CA ILE A 72 5.56 -12.77 -10.98
C ILE A 72 6.48 -11.59 -10.63
N LEU A 73 7.53 -11.83 -9.84
CA LEU A 73 8.52 -10.79 -9.50
C LEU A 73 9.23 -10.23 -10.74
N ALA A 74 9.56 -11.08 -11.71
CA ALA A 74 10.19 -10.66 -12.96
C ALA A 74 9.29 -9.76 -13.79
N LEU A 75 7.99 -10.06 -13.84
CA LEU A 75 7.02 -9.22 -14.50
C LEU A 75 6.86 -7.88 -13.80
N MET A 76 6.76 -7.88 -12.46
CA MET A 76 6.69 -6.66 -11.67
C MET A 76 7.92 -5.77 -11.92
N GLU A 77 9.14 -6.34 -11.95
CA GLU A 77 10.36 -5.56 -12.18
C GLU A 77 10.42 -4.95 -13.59
N PHE A 78 9.88 -5.64 -14.60
CA PHE A 78 9.75 -5.06 -15.95
C PHE A 78 8.85 -3.84 -15.95
N TYR A 79 7.72 -3.95 -15.26
CA TYR A 79 6.74 -2.87 -15.17
C TYR A 79 7.27 -1.71 -14.32
N ASP A 80 7.66 -1.99 -13.08
CA ASP A 80 8.16 -1.04 -12.11
C ASP A 80 9.11 -1.70 -11.06
N PRO A 81 10.43 -1.45 -11.13
CA PRO A 81 11.38 -1.96 -10.14
C PRO A 81 11.11 -1.50 -8.70
N GLU A 82 10.59 -0.28 -8.51
CA GLU A 82 10.32 0.28 -7.17
C GLU A 82 9.22 -0.52 -6.45
N THR A 83 8.19 -0.96 -7.18
CA THR A 83 7.15 -1.85 -6.64
C THR A 83 7.75 -3.17 -6.15
N VAL A 84 8.70 -3.78 -6.87
CA VAL A 84 9.33 -5.04 -6.42
C VAL A 84 10.18 -4.81 -5.18
N GLU A 85 10.98 -3.75 -5.17
CA GLU A 85 11.83 -3.39 -4.03
C GLU A 85 10.99 -3.13 -2.78
N HIS A 86 9.87 -2.44 -2.94
CA HIS A 86 8.87 -2.26 -1.89
C HIS A 86 8.30 -3.59 -1.39
N CYS A 87 7.83 -4.49 -2.26
CA CYS A 87 7.27 -5.76 -1.83
C CYS A 87 8.29 -6.64 -1.09
N ILE A 88 9.55 -6.65 -1.55
CA ILE A 88 10.62 -7.41 -0.89
C ILE A 88 10.91 -6.83 0.50
N ALA A 89 11.00 -5.52 0.63
CA ALA A 89 11.24 -4.88 1.92
C ALA A 89 10.06 -5.04 2.89
N THR A 90 8.82 -4.97 2.38
CA THR A 90 7.61 -5.30 3.15
C THR A 90 7.63 -6.76 3.61
N PHE A 91 8.00 -7.70 2.74
CA PHE A 91 8.17 -9.11 3.09
C PHE A 91 9.24 -9.28 4.18
N GLN A 92 10.42 -8.66 4.05
CA GLN A 92 11.49 -8.78 5.04
C GLN A 92 11.08 -8.21 6.40
N LEU A 93 10.41 -7.06 6.41
CA LEU A 93 9.86 -6.47 7.63
C LEU A 93 8.90 -7.45 8.32
N LEU A 94 7.95 -8.00 7.58
CA LEU A 94 6.98 -8.94 8.12
C LEU A 94 7.63 -10.26 8.56
N HIS A 95 8.54 -10.80 7.75
CA HIS A 95 9.26 -12.04 8.05
C HIS A 95 10.03 -11.94 9.38
N GLN A 96 10.75 -10.82 9.58
CA GLN A 96 11.46 -10.57 10.83
C GLN A 96 10.51 -10.42 12.03
N LYS A 97 9.33 -9.83 11.79
CA LYS A 97 8.28 -9.65 12.81
C LYS A 97 7.68 -10.98 13.24
N LEU A 98 7.35 -11.86 12.31
CA LEU A 98 6.72 -13.15 12.58
C LEU A 98 7.66 -14.17 13.21
N ARG A 99 8.98 -13.99 13.09
CA ARG A 99 9.99 -14.80 13.80
C ARG A 99 10.16 -14.46 15.28
N ARG A 100 9.56 -13.36 15.73
CA ARG A 100 9.59 -12.95 17.14
C ARG A 100 8.22 -13.23 17.76
N PRO A 101 8.17 -13.51 19.07
CA PRO A 101 6.88 -13.64 19.75
C PRO A 101 6.19 -12.27 19.77
N LEU A 102 5.33 -12.01 18.79
CA LEU A 102 4.40 -10.88 18.84
C LEU A 102 3.29 -11.23 19.81
N GLU A 103 3.35 -10.60 20.99
CA GLU A 103 2.38 -10.82 22.06
C GLU A 103 1.17 -9.92 21.87
N ILE A 104 0.06 -10.51 21.43
CA ILE A 104 -1.24 -9.86 21.29
C ILE A 104 -2.00 -10.09 22.60
N ILE A 105 -2.53 -9.02 23.18
CA ILE A 105 -3.32 -9.08 24.42
C ILE A 105 -4.74 -8.60 24.13
N PRO A 106 -5.64 -9.47 23.62
CA PRO A 106 -7.06 -9.18 23.59
C PRO A 106 -7.64 -9.31 25.02
N GLY A 107 -8.09 -8.19 25.60
CA GLY A 107 -8.60 -8.16 26.96
C GLY A 107 -7.53 -8.47 28.01
N GLN A 108 -7.62 -9.62 28.67
CA GLN A 108 -6.67 -10.06 29.73
C GLN A 108 -5.84 -11.31 29.34
N GLN A 109 -6.07 -11.89 28.17
CA GLN A 109 -5.34 -13.09 27.75
C GLN A 109 -4.15 -12.70 26.86
N LYS A 110 -2.98 -13.29 27.12
CA LYS A 110 -1.79 -13.13 26.29
C LYS A 110 -1.77 -14.23 25.23
N ILE A 111 -1.60 -13.85 23.97
CA ILE A 111 -1.50 -14.77 22.84
C ILE A 111 -0.26 -14.43 22.04
N VAL A 112 0.55 -15.44 21.73
CA VAL A 112 1.71 -15.27 20.86
C VAL A 112 1.29 -15.58 19.43
N LEU A 113 1.45 -14.64 18.50
CA LEU A 113 0.99 -14.80 17.12
C LEU A 113 1.57 -16.06 16.45
N ALA A 114 2.82 -16.40 16.75
CA ALA A 114 3.48 -17.62 16.25
C ALA A 114 2.84 -18.93 16.74
N GLU A 115 2.06 -18.91 17.83
CA GLU A 115 1.32 -20.08 18.33
C GLU A 115 -0.01 -20.27 17.58
N ILE A 116 -0.51 -19.22 16.92
CA ILE A 116 -1.76 -19.26 16.15
C ILE A 116 -1.50 -19.53 14.67
N LEU A 117 -0.41 -18.97 14.13
CA LEU A 117 -0.04 -19.16 12.75
C LEU A 117 0.60 -20.54 12.59
N ASP A 118 -0.17 -21.51 12.09
CA ASP A 118 0.42 -22.74 11.58
C ASP A 118 1.43 -22.43 10.45
N PRO A 119 2.38 -23.33 10.16
CA PRO A 119 3.41 -23.09 9.15
C PRO A 119 2.85 -22.79 7.75
N GLN A 120 1.68 -23.32 7.41
CA GLN A 120 1.05 -23.08 6.11
C GLN A 120 0.51 -21.66 6.02
N ASN A 121 -0.16 -21.16 7.06
CA ASN A 121 -0.64 -19.78 7.15
C ASN A 121 0.53 -18.79 7.12
N LEU A 122 1.66 -19.13 7.74
CA LEU A 122 2.87 -18.30 7.70
C LEU A 122 3.39 -18.14 6.26
N GLU A 123 3.58 -19.22 5.52
CA GLU A 123 4.04 -19.17 4.13
C GLU A 123 3.05 -18.43 3.23
N GLN A 124 1.73 -18.60 3.45
CA GLN A 124 0.70 -17.88 2.71
C GLN A 124 0.74 -16.38 2.97
N VAL A 125 0.87 -15.97 4.23
CA VAL A 125 1.00 -14.54 4.60
C VAL A 125 2.25 -13.94 4.01
N GLU A 126 3.38 -14.64 4.08
CA GLU A 126 4.65 -14.17 3.54
C GLU A 126 4.62 -14.06 2.01
N ARG A 127 4.10 -15.07 1.31
CA ARG A 127 3.94 -15.04 -0.15
C ARG A 127 2.97 -13.94 -0.56
N ALA A 128 1.83 -13.80 0.12
CA ALA A 128 0.88 -12.71 -0.13
C ALA A 128 1.55 -11.34 0.05
N THR A 129 2.37 -11.18 1.08
CA THR A 129 3.12 -9.94 1.32
C THR A 129 4.10 -9.64 0.19
N LEU A 130 4.80 -10.65 -0.31
CA LEU A 130 5.74 -10.48 -1.41
C LEU A 130 5.06 -10.14 -2.75
N LEU A 131 3.79 -10.52 -2.93
CA LEU A 131 3.08 -10.40 -4.21
C LEU A 131 1.84 -9.48 -4.15
N HIS A 132 1.60 -8.78 -3.04
CA HIS A 132 0.34 -8.05 -2.81
C HIS A 132 0.05 -6.98 -3.87
N ASP A 133 1.09 -6.42 -4.48
CA ASP A 133 1.02 -5.32 -5.44
C ASP A 133 1.09 -5.76 -6.92
N ILE A 134 1.07 -7.06 -7.23
CA ILE A 134 1.16 -7.53 -8.63
C ILE A 134 0.07 -6.92 -9.55
N GLY A 135 -1.11 -6.60 -8.99
CA GLY A 135 -2.20 -5.96 -9.71
C GLY A 135 -1.85 -4.59 -10.30
N LYS A 136 -0.82 -3.90 -9.79
CA LYS A 136 -0.37 -2.60 -10.32
C LYS A 136 0.04 -2.71 -11.79
N VAL A 137 0.65 -3.84 -12.16
CA VAL A 137 1.14 -4.12 -13.52
C VAL A 137 0.05 -4.00 -14.59
N ILE A 138 -1.21 -4.31 -14.26
CA ILE A 138 -2.31 -4.33 -15.23
C ILE A 138 -3.38 -3.25 -15.00
N THR A 139 -3.36 -2.55 -13.85
CA THR A 139 -4.43 -1.60 -13.49
C THR A 139 -4.00 -0.17 -13.31
N ILE A 140 -2.72 0.10 -13.00
CA ILE A 140 -2.24 1.45 -12.74
C ILE A 140 -1.39 1.89 -13.93
N PRO A 141 -1.76 2.98 -14.62
CA PRO A 141 -0.90 3.52 -15.67
C PRO A 141 0.34 4.19 -15.08
N PRO A 142 1.52 4.17 -15.76
CA PRO A 142 2.74 4.83 -15.30
C PRO A 142 2.56 6.30 -14.92
N SER A 143 1.73 7.05 -15.66
CA SER A 143 1.41 8.46 -15.34
C SER A 143 0.75 8.66 -13.98
N VAL A 144 0.05 7.66 -13.46
CA VAL A 144 -0.55 7.68 -12.11
C VAL A 144 0.43 7.15 -11.08
N LEU A 145 1.13 6.03 -11.40
CA LEU A 145 2.05 5.39 -10.46
C LEU A 145 3.22 6.29 -10.06
N HIS A 146 3.80 7.00 -11.03
CA HIS A 146 4.99 7.84 -10.85
C HIS A 146 4.65 9.33 -10.79
N HIS A 147 3.43 9.67 -10.42
CA HIS A 147 3.03 11.06 -10.30
C HIS A 147 3.76 11.74 -9.13
N HIS A 148 4.31 12.93 -9.38
CA HIS A 148 5.30 13.57 -8.51
C HIS A 148 4.80 14.82 -7.77
N TRP A 149 3.50 15.13 -7.83
CA TRP A 149 2.97 16.24 -7.03
C TRP A 149 3.19 16.00 -5.54
N SER A 150 3.78 17.01 -4.91
CA SER A 150 3.91 17.17 -3.47
C SER A 150 2.55 17.29 -2.78
N GLU A 151 2.52 17.09 -1.47
CA GLU A 151 1.29 17.28 -0.68
C GLU A 151 0.75 18.71 -0.82
N GLN A 152 1.62 19.71 -0.94
CA GLN A 152 1.25 21.11 -1.15
C GLN A 152 0.55 21.32 -2.51
N GLU A 153 1.10 20.78 -3.61
CA GLU A 153 0.47 20.90 -4.94
C GLU A 153 -0.90 20.22 -4.99
N TRP A 154 -1.03 19.07 -4.33
CA TRP A 154 -2.31 18.39 -4.15
C TRP A 154 -3.32 19.23 -3.35
N GLU A 155 -2.87 19.89 -2.28
CA GLU A 155 -3.71 20.78 -1.48
C GLU A 155 -4.16 22.00 -2.29
N GLU A 156 -3.23 22.70 -2.93
CA GLU A 156 -3.49 23.86 -3.79
C GLU A 156 -4.53 23.54 -4.86
N LYS A 157 -4.38 22.40 -5.54
CA LYS A 157 -5.35 21.97 -6.55
C LYS A 157 -6.73 21.65 -5.96
N ALA A 158 -6.78 21.06 -4.77
CA ALA A 158 -8.05 20.84 -4.08
C ALA A 158 -8.73 22.18 -3.75
N GLN A 159 -7.97 23.20 -3.32
CA GLN A 159 -8.55 24.51 -3.03
C GLN A 159 -9.20 25.12 -4.28
N GLU A 160 -8.49 25.07 -5.42
CA GLU A 160 -8.98 25.56 -6.71
C GLU A 160 -10.29 24.87 -7.13
N ILE A 161 -10.30 23.53 -7.13
CA ILE A 161 -11.47 22.73 -7.53
C ILE A 161 -12.66 23.01 -6.63
N VAL A 162 -12.45 23.07 -5.31
CA VAL A 162 -13.51 23.32 -4.35
C VAL A 162 -14.08 24.73 -4.53
N ALA A 163 -13.22 25.74 -4.71
CA ALA A 163 -13.65 27.11 -4.93
C ALA A 163 -14.52 27.23 -6.19
N ASN A 164 -14.04 26.66 -7.31
CA ASN A 164 -14.77 26.66 -8.58
C ASN A 164 -16.12 25.92 -8.47
N LEU A 165 -16.16 24.80 -7.75
CA LEU A 165 -17.37 24.01 -7.58
C LEU A 165 -18.44 24.74 -6.76
N ILE A 166 -18.04 25.43 -5.69
CA ILE A 166 -18.94 26.25 -4.87
C ILE A 166 -19.45 27.44 -5.68
N GLU A 167 -18.58 28.12 -6.41
CA GLU A 167 -18.96 29.27 -7.25
C GLU A 167 -19.96 28.88 -8.34
N GLN A 168 -19.74 27.75 -9.01
CA GLN A 168 -20.57 27.33 -10.14
C GLN A 168 -21.88 26.65 -9.74
N LYS A 169 -21.87 25.83 -8.67
CA LYS A 169 -23.00 24.96 -8.33
C LYS A 169 -23.66 25.30 -7.00
N GLY A 170 -23.05 26.16 -6.20
CA GLY A 170 -23.46 26.41 -4.82
C GLY A 170 -22.97 25.33 -3.85
N SER A 171 -23.00 25.65 -2.55
CA SER A 171 -22.46 24.81 -1.47
C SER A 171 -23.10 23.41 -1.41
N LYS A 172 -24.42 23.32 -1.57
CA LYS A 172 -25.16 22.05 -1.42
C LYS A 172 -24.79 21.02 -2.49
N GLU A 173 -24.71 21.44 -3.75
CA GLU A 173 -24.30 20.61 -4.87
C GLU A 173 -22.81 20.25 -4.77
N ALA A 174 -21.97 21.18 -4.29
CA ALA A 174 -20.56 20.92 -4.02
C ALA A 174 -20.37 19.83 -2.95
N ALA A 175 -21.14 19.89 -1.86
CA ALA A 175 -21.11 18.90 -0.78
C ALA A 175 -21.46 17.50 -1.29
N ARG A 176 -22.50 17.40 -2.13
CA ARG A 176 -22.91 16.14 -2.77
C ARG A 176 -21.82 15.57 -3.67
N ALA A 177 -21.21 16.40 -4.51
CA ALA A 177 -20.17 15.97 -5.43
C ALA A 177 -18.92 15.48 -4.68
N LEU A 178 -18.51 16.18 -3.62
CA LEU A 178 -17.36 15.83 -2.78
C LEU A 178 -17.67 14.74 -1.74
N LYS A 179 -18.92 14.33 -1.60
CA LYS A 179 -19.42 13.38 -0.59
C LYS A 179 -19.07 13.81 0.85
N ILE A 180 -19.20 15.10 1.14
CA ILE A 180 -18.97 15.69 2.47
C ILE A 180 -20.26 16.33 3.03
N PRO A 181 -20.36 16.57 4.34
CA PRO A 181 -21.51 17.25 4.93
C PRO A 181 -21.68 18.67 4.38
N GLU A 182 -22.93 19.11 4.20
CA GLU A 182 -23.25 20.44 3.66
C GLU A 182 -22.65 21.59 4.49
N HIS A 183 -22.65 21.46 5.82
CA HIS A 183 -22.03 22.46 6.72
C HIS A 183 -20.51 22.59 6.52
N ALA A 184 -19.84 21.63 5.88
CA ALA A 184 -18.43 21.75 5.55
C ALA A 184 -18.18 22.60 4.29
N THR A 185 -19.23 22.97 3.53
CA THR A 185 -19.13 23.64 2.22
C THR A 185 -19.54 25.11 2.20
N GLU A 186 -19.59 25.77 3.36
CA GLU A 186 -19.89 27.20 3.45
C GLU A 186 -18.91 28.03 2.60
N ASN A 187 -17.63 27.67 2.61
CA ASN A 187 -16.62 28.19 1.70
C ASN A 187 -15.50 27.15 1.48
N HIS A 188 -14.54 27.46 0.61
CA HIS A 188 -13.44 26.54 0.34
C HIS A 188 -12.55 26.26 1.58
N GLN A 189 -12.38 27.24 2.48
CA GLN A 189 -11.57 27.07 3.70
C GLN A 189 -12.23 26.09 4.67
N THR A 190 -13.56 26.12 4.82
CA THR A 190 -14.28 25.16 5.67
C THR A 190 -14.19 23.74 5.13
N VAL A 191 -14.19 23.58 3.80
CA VAL A 191 -14.01 22.26 3.17
C VAL A 191 -12.62 21.72 3.48
N LEU A 192 -11.58 22.52 3.25
CA LEU A 192 -10.20 22.10 3.49
C LEU A 192 -9.96 21.78 4.98
N ALA A 193 -10.49 22.60 5.88
CA ALA A 193 -10.45 22.34 7.31
C ALA A 193 -11.15 21.01 7.67
N TYR A 194 -12.30 20.73 7.06
CA TYR A 194 -13.01 19.46 7.23
C TYR A 194 -12.20 18.27 6.71
N LEU A 195 -11.64 18.38 5.51
CA LEU A 195 -10.80 17.33 4.91
C LEU A 195 -9.60 17.04 5.79
N HIS A 196 -8.89 18.08 6.27
CA HIS A 196 -7.77 17.92 7.19
C HIS A 196 -8.21 17.29 8.52
N TYR A 197 -9.30 17.77 9.12
CA TYR A 197 -9.86 17.22 10.36
C TYR A 197 -10.22 15.73 10.22
N LYS A 198 -10.81 15.33 9.09
CA LYS A 198 -11.14 13.93 8.79
C LYS A 198 -9.95 13.12 8.26
N GLY A 199 -8.81 13.76 7.99
CA GLY A 199 -7.65 13.13 7.34
C GLY A 199 -7.96 12.61 5.93
N ILE A 200 -8.85 13.27 5.20
CA ILE A 200 -9.17 12.95 3.81
C ILE A 200 -8.13 13.66 2.93
N ARG A 201 -7.26 12.89 2.29
CA ARG A 201 -6.24 13.42 1.37
C ARG A 201 -6.87 13.95 0.08
N PRO A 202 -6.35 15.03 -0.53
CA PRO A 202 -6.84 15.58 -1.79
C PRO A 202 -6.96 14.56 -2.94
N LEU A 203 -6.05 13.59 -3.03
CA LEU A 203 -6.08 12.50 -4.02
C LEU A 203 -7.35 11.62 -3.99
N ARG A 204 -8.19 11.76 -2.94
CA ARG A 204 -9.48 11.06 -2.80
C ARG A 204 -10.66 11.82 -3.42
N ILE A 205 -10.46 13.09 -3.80
CA ILE A 205 -11.53 13.96 -4.31
C ILE A 205 -11.18 14.60 -5.65
N ILE A 206 -9.89 14.67 -6.00
CA ILE A 206 -9.43 15.23 -7.28
C ILE A 206 -9.43 14.12 -8.34
N ALA A 207 -10.21 14.33 -9.40
CA ALA A 207 -10.23 13.46 -10.58
C ALA A 207 -8.92 13.56 -11.36
N ALA A 208 -8.50 12.48 -12.01
CA ALA A 208 -7.23 12.45 -12.74
C ALA A 208 -7.17 13.47 -13.88
N ARG A 209 -8.30 13.79 -14.52
CA ARG A 209 -8.41 14.84 -15.55
C ARG A 209 -8.02 16.24 -15.11
N GLU A 210 -8.12 16.52 -13.81
CA GLU A 210 -7.78 17.84 -13.28
C GLU A 210 -6.27 18.04 -13.13
N VAL A 211 -5.52 16.94 -13.20
CA VAL A 211 -4.10 16.87 -12.85
C VAL A 211 -3.25 16.47 -14.04
N LEU A 212 -3.71 15.50 -14.82
CA LEU A 212 -2.95 14.89 -15.91
C LEU A 212 -3.12 15.68 -17.21
N GLY A 213 -2.02 15.79 -17.98
CA GLY A 213 -2.03 16.38 -19.32
C GLY A 213 -2.68 15.49 -20.40
N PRO A 214 -2.96 16.02 -21.60
CA PRO A 214 -3.70 15.30 -22.65
C PRO A 214 -3.13 13.92 -23.01
N ASP A 215 -1.81 13.78 -23.10
CA ASP A 215 -1.15 12.51 -23.45
C ASP A 215 -1.30 11.45 -22.34
N GLN A 216 -1.30 11.89 -21.07
CA GLN A 216 -1.50 11.03 -19.92
C GLN A 216 -2.97 10.60 -19.81
N ILE A 217 -3.92 11.47 -20.18
CA ILE A 217 -5.34 11.11 -20.28
C ILE A 217 -5.57 10.05 -21.36
N GLN A 218 -4.94 10.20 -22.54
CA GLN A 218 -4.97 9.17 -23.57
C GLN A 218 -4.33 7.86 -23.10
N GLU A 219 -3.30 7.91 -22.24
CA GLU A 219 -2.77 6.72 -21.58
C GLU A 219 -3.83 6.06 -20.67
N LEU A 220 -4.50 6.80 -19.79
CA LEU A 220 -5.58 6.25 -18.96
C LEU A 220 -6.65 5.53 -19.81
N GLU A 221 -7.11 6.17 -20.88
CA GLU A 221 -8.14 5.63 -21.77
C GLU A 221 -7.68 4.33 -22.45
N ARG A 222 -6.42 4.26 -22.93
CA ARG A 222 -5.83 3.03 -23.48
C ARG A 222 -5.78 1.89 -22.46
N TRP A 223 -5.60 2.22 -21.18
CA TRP A 223 -5.63 1.27 -20.07
C TRP A 223 -7.06 0.94 -19.58
N GLY A 224 -8.11 1.48 -20.24
CA GLY A 224 -9.49 1.29 -19.81
C GLY A 224 -9.76 1.91 -18.43
N VAL A 225 -9.11 3.03 -18.12
CA VAL A 225 -9.28 3.81 -16.89
C VAL A 225 -9.96 5.12 -17.24
N SER A 226 -11.11 5.40 -16.63
CA SER A 226 -11.77 6.69 -16.82
C SER A 226 -10.95 7.81 -16.16
N PRO A 227 -10.69 8.92 -16.86
CA PRO A 227 -10.00 10.08 -16.30
C PRO A 227 -10.84 10.85 -15.26
N ASP A 228 -12.14 10.52 -15.14
CA ASP A 228 -13.03 11.09 -14.13
C ASP A 228 -12.86 10.41 -12.76
N LEU A 229 -12.16 9.28 -12.70
CA LEU A 229 -11.79 8.64 -11.45
C LEU A 229 -10.72 9.46 -10.72
N THR A 230 -10.78 9.45 -9.40
CA THR A 230 -9.73 10.02 -8.56
C THR A 230 -8.49 9.13 -8.56
N PHE A 231 -7.32 9.71 -8.24
CA PHE A 231 -6.08 8.93 -8.09
C PHE A 231 -6.25 7.77 -7.09
N ARG A 232 -6.97 8.00 -5.97
CA ARG A 232 -7.26 6.92 -5.01
C ARG A 232 -8.05 5.78 -5.64
N GLU A 233 -9.09 6.09 -6.41
CA GLU A 233 -9.95 5.08 -7.03
C GLU A 233 -9.18 4.29 -8.08
N ILE A 234 -8.31 4.94 -8.87
CA ILE A 234 -7.43 4.25 -9.83
C ILE A 234 -6.48 3.31 -9.09
N ILE A 235 -5.78 3.82 -8.06
CA ILE A 235 -4.83 3.01 -7.28
C ILE A 235 -5.55 1.84 -6.60
N ALA A 236 -6.74 2.04 -6.03
CA ALA A 236 -7.47 0.99 -5.31
C ALA A 236 -7.83 -0.24 -6.17
N ARG A 237 -7.82 -0.12 -7.51
CA ARG A 237 -8.08 -1.25 -8.42
C ARG A 237 -7.04 -2.35 -8.34
N HIS A 238 -5.80 -2.05 -7.92
CA HIS A 238 -4.75 -3.05 -7.94
C HIS A 238 -5.02 -4.21 -6.98
N ALA A 239 -5.64 -3.98 -5.81
CA ALA A 239 -5.88 -5.05 -4.84
C ALA A 239 -6.75 -6.17 -5.45
N ARG A 240 -7.83 -5.80 -6.15
CA ARG A 240 -8.69 -6.76 -6.88
C ARG A 240 -7.96 -7.42 -8.05
N ALA A 241 -7.11 -6.68 -8.74
CA ALA A 241 -6.31 -7.26 -9.83
C ALA A 241 -5.25 -8.24 -9.30
N SER A 242 -4.63 -7.95 -8.14
CA SER A 242 -3.70 -8.85 -7.47
C SER A 242 -4.39 -10.17 -7.12
N GLU A 243 -5.60 -10.10 -6.56
CA GLU A 243 -6.44 -11.28 -6.31
C GLU A 243 -6.66 -12.11 -7.59
N GLN A 244 -7.05 -11.46 -8.69
CA GLN A 244 -7.30 -12.16 -9.95
C GLN A 244 -6.06 -12.83 -10.52
N ILE A 245 -4.92 -12.13 -10.53
CA ILE A 245 -3.65 -12.66 -11.04
C ILE A 245 -3.17 -13.84 -10.19
N LEU A 246 -3.20 -13.70 -8.87
CA LEU A 246 -2.76 -14.75 -7.95
C LEU A 246 -3.66 -15.99 -8.03
N ASN A 247 -4.98 -15.81 -8.18
CA ASN A 247 -5.90 -16.91 -8.44
C ASN A 247 -5.57 -17.66 -9.75
N GLN A 248 -5.25 -16.93 -10.83
CA GLN A 248 -4.83 -17.54 -12.11
C GLN A 248 -3.49 -18.26 -11.99
N ALA A 249 -2.58 -17.76 -11.15
CA ALA A 249 -1.30 -18.41 -10.86
C ALA A 249 -1.43 -19.66 -9.97
N GLY A 250 -2.58 -19.85 -9.32
CA GLY A 250 -2.87 -20.97 -8.42
C GLY A 250 -2.65 -20.69 -6.93
N PHE A 251 -2.45 -19.42 -6.57
CA PHE A 251 -2.23 -18.94 -5.20
C PHE A 251 -3.52 -18.43 -4.57
N LYS A 252 -4.49 -19.32 -4.33
CA LYS A 252 -5.87 -18.96 -3.97
C LYS A 252 -6.00 -18.28 -2.60
N ASP A 253 -5.21 -18.71 -1.62
CA ASP A 253 -5.31 -18.15 -0.27
C ASP A 253 -4.56 -16.81 -0.20
N GLU A 254 -3.40 -16.73 -0.86
CA GLU A 254 -2.63 -15.51 -0.99
C GLU A 254 -3.38 -14.45 -1.80
N ALA A 255 -4.14 -14.86 -2.82
CA ALA A 255 -5.01 -13.99 -3.58
C ALA A 255 -6.00 -13.24 -2.69
N LYS A 256 -6.61 -13.92 -1.71
CA LYS A 256 -7.53 -13.28 -0.75
C LYS A 256 -6.79 -12.28 0.12
N LEU A 257 -5.63 -12.66 0.66
CA LEU A 257 -4.81 -11.76 1.49
C LEU A 257 -4.39 -10.49 0.71
N ALA A 258 -3.98 -10.66 -0.54
CA ALA A 258 -3.67 -9.55 -1.44
C ALA A 258 -4.91 -8.71 -1.80
N ALA A 259 -6.11 -9.28 -1.86
CA ALA A 259 -7.34 -8.51 -2.06
C ALA A 259 -7.63 -7.58 -0.87
N PHE A 260 -7.35 -8.04 0.34
CA PHE A 260 -7.74 -7.38 1.59
C PHE A 260 -6.66 -6.49 2.21
N HIS A 261 -5.43 -6.44 1.68
CA HIS A 261 -4.35 -5.67 2.31
C HIS A 261 -4.60 -4.14 2.38
N HIS A 262 -5.62 -3.60 1.69
CA HIS A 262 -6.05 -2.20 1.83
C HIS A 262 -7.44 -2.02 2.46
N SER A 263 -8.26 -3.07 2.50
CA SER A 263 -9.65 -3.03 2.97
C SER A 263 -9.75 -3.68 4.34
N LEU A 264 -10.58 -3.11 5.20
CA LEU A 264 -11.24 -3.93 6.21
C LEU A 264 -12.65 -4.14 5.69
N ASP A 265 -13.00 -5.38 5.36
CA ASP A 265 -14.40 -5.73 5.24
C ASP A 265 -15.08 -5.48 6.60
N ASP A 266 -16.39 -5.22 6.57
CA ASP A 266 -17.23 -5.09 7.77
C ASP A 266 -17.11 -6.30 8.73
N GLU A 267 -16.53 -7.43 8.27
CA GLU A 267 -16.22 -8.62 9.08
C GLU A 267 -15.15 -8.40 10.16
N ALA A 268 -14.35 -7.33 10.09
CA ALA A 268 -13.31 -7.02 11.09
C ALA A 268 -13.81 -6.14 12.25
N LYS A 269 -15.09 -5.73 12.25
CA LYS A 269 -15.66 -4.91 13.33
C LYS A 269 -15.88 -5.76 14.59
N GLU A 270 -15.29 -5.30 15.69
CA GLU A 270 -15.37 -5.81 17.08
C GLU A 270 -16.34 -6.98 17.29
N LEU A 271 -15.82 -8.20 17.22
CA LEU A 271 -16.45 -9.30 17.90
C LEU A 271 -15.96 -9.26 19.35
N SER A 272 -16.90 -9.13 20.28
CA SER A 272 -16.69 -9.50 21.68
C SER A 272 -16.45 -11.01 21.75
N LEU A 273 -15.25 -11.47 21.37
CA LEU A 273 -14.89 -12.89 21.35
C LEU A 273 -14.79 -13.37 22.80
N GLN A 274 -15.76 -14.15 23.26
CA GLN A 274 -15.91 -14.51 24.67
C GLN A 274 -15.12 -15.76 25.06
N SER A 275 -14.70 -16.58 24.08
CA SER A 275 -13.92 -17.80 24.33
C SER A 275 -12.55 -17.82 23.65
N PRO A 276 -11.55 -18.53 24.22
CA PRO A 276 -10.24 -18.73 23.59
C PRO A 276 -10.32 -19.40 22.20
N GLN A 277 -11.32 -20.25 21.95
CA GLN A 277 -11.53 -20.92 20.67
C GLN A 277 -12.02 -19.94 19.59
N GLU A 278 -12.94 -19.04 19.92
CA GLU A 278 -13.39 -17.97 19.03
C GLU A 278 -12.26 -17.01 18.67
N GLN A 279 -11.38 -16.71 19.64
CA GLN A 279 -10.18 -15.91 19.41
C GLN A 279 -9.21 -16.59 18.43
N MET A 280 -8.91 -17.88 18.65
CA MET A 280 -8.02 -18.63 17.76
C MET A 280 -8.59 -18.75 16.33
N GLN A 281 -9.90 -18.95 16.19
CA GLN A 281 -10.58 -18.93 14.90
C GLN A 281 -10.51 -17.57 14.22
N TYR A 282 -10.70 -16.47 14.96
CA TYR A 282 -10.60 -15.10 14.44
C TYR A 282 -9.21 -14.80 13.88
N PHE A 283 -8.16 -15.13 14.64
CA PHE A 283 -6.78 -14.88 14.21
C PHE A 283 -6.33 -15.74 13.03
N SER A 284 -7.04 -16.83 12.74
CA SER A 284 -6.83 -17.65 11.55
C SER A 284 -7.63 -17.16 10.34
N LYS A 285 -8.47 -16.12 10.48
CA LYS A 285 -9.26 -15.60 9.36
C LYS A 285 -8.36 -14.83 8.38
N PRO A 286 -8.58 -14.97 7.05
CA PRO A 286 -7.89 -14.19 6.04
C PRO A 286 -7.94 -12.67 6.29
N ALA A 287 -9.05 -12.18 6.83
CA ALA A 287 -9.21 -10.76 7.16
C ALA A 287 -8.22 -10.30 8.24
N PHE A 288 -7.93 -11.11 9.27
CA PHE A 288 -6.92 -10.78 10.28
C PHE A 288 -5.50 -10.88 9.69
N LEU A 289 -5.23 -11.95 8.96
CA LEU A 289 -3.93 -12.17 8.32
C LEU A 289 -3.57 -11.06 7.31
N ALA A 290 -4.55 -10.54 6.58
CA ALA A 290 -4.36 -9.39 5.69
C ALA A 290 -3.97 -8.11 6.44
N GLN A 291 -4.29 -7.98 7.73
CA GLN A 291 -3.86 -6.83 8.53
C GLN A 291 -2.36 -6.87 8.84
N LEU A 292 -1.77 -8.06 8.95
CA LEU A 292 -0.31 -8.19 9.07
C LEU A 292 0.38 -7.64 7.82
N VAL A 293 -0.12 -8.02 6.65
CA VAL A 293 0.35 -7.51 5.35
C VAL A 293 0.18 -5.98 5.31
N LYS A 294 -1.00 -5.47 5.68
CA LYS A 294 -1.31 -4.04 5.69
C LYS A 294 -0.41 -3.23 6.63
N ILE A 295 -0.14 -3.72 7.83
CA ILE A 295 0.73 -3.00 8.78
C ILE A 295 2.16 -2.94 8.25
N ALA A 296 2.67 -4.06 7.73
CA ALA A 296 4.00 -4.10 7.12
C ALA A 296 4.08 -3.15 5.92
N ASP A 297 3.07 -3.16 5.04
CA ASP A 297 2.96 -2.30 3.88
C ASP A 297 2.97 -0.81 4.27
N LEU A 298 2.09 -0.43 5.19
CA LEU A 298 2.01 0.94 5.71
C LEU A 298 3.31 1.39 6.37
N GLN A 299 3.92 0.55 7.21
CA GLN A 299 5.18 0.92 7.84
C GLN A 299 6.27 1.15 6.80
N HIS A 300 6.48 0.19 5.88
CA HIS A 300 7.52 0.34 4.86
C HIS A 300 7.26 1.57 3.99
N ALA A 301 6.01 1.78 3.55
CA ALA A 301 5.66 2.92 2.70
C ALA A 301 5.91 4.27 3.37
N LEU A 302 5.73 4.37 4.69
CA LEU A 302 6.01 5.59 5.46
C LEU A 302 7.50 5.76 5.80
N GLU A 303 8.25 4.67 5.96
CA GLU A 303 9.70 4.68 6.24
C GLU A 303 10.54 4.83 4.97
N SER A 304 9.97 4.58 3.79
CA SER A 304 10.64 4.71 2.50
C SER A 304 10.60 6.13 1.95
N GLU A 305 11.61 6.48 1.13
CA GLU A 305 11.58 7.69 0.32
C GLU A 305 10.49 7.56 -0.76
N ARG A 306 9.71 8.62 -0.95
CA ARG A 306 8.66 8.70 -1.96
C ARG A 306 8.77 10.04 -2.71
N PRO A 307 8.31 10.13 -3.97
CA PRO A 307 8.36 11.39 -4.73
C PRO A 307 7.72 12.59 -4.01
N TYR A 308 6.73 12.33 -3.16
CA TYR A 308 5.93 13.34 -2.48
C TYR A 308 6.21 13.50 -0.98
N HIS A 309 7.06 12.66 -0.36
CA HIS A 309 7.53 12.88 1.01
C HIS A 309 8.86 12.17 1.31
N PRO A 310 9.70 12.74 2.20
CA PRO A 310 10.86 12.03 2.74
C PRO A 310 10.42 10.92 3.72
N PRO A 311 11.31 9.96 4.05
CA PRO A 311 11.09 8.99 5.13
C PRO A 311 10.59 9.61 6.43
N PHE A 312 9.51 9.07 7.00
CA PHE A 312 9.01 9.51 8.30
C PHE A 312 9.85 8.95 9.45
N PRO A 313 10.10 9.74 10.52
CA PRO A 313 10.67 9.21 11.76
C PRO A 313 9.80 8.10 12.36
N LYS A 314 10.44 7.11 12.98
CA LYS A 314 9.76 5.91 13.52
C LYS A 314 8.56 6.22 14.42
N THR A 315 8.70 7.20 15.33
CA THR A 315 7.61 7.58 16.24
C THR A 315 6.42 8.16 15.50
N GLN A 316 6.64 8.86 14.38
CA GLN A 316 5.58 9.36 13.52
C GLN A 316 4.88 8.22 12.78
N VAL A 317 5.63 7.22 12.30
CA VAL A 317 5.07 6.00 11.68
C VAL A 317 4.17 5.26 12.67
N MET A 318 4.61 5.08 13.92
CA MET A 318 3.79 4.47 14.97
C MET A 318 2.51 5.28 15.23
N VAL A 319 2.59 6.62 15.28
CA VAL A 319 1.41 7.48 15.42
C VAL A 319 0.44 7.36 14.25
N PHE A 320 0.94 7.16 13.02
CA PHE A 320 0.11 6.85 11.86
C PHE A 320 -0.63 5.51 12.05
N LEU A 321 0.06 4.44 12.44
CA LEU A 321 -0.56 3.14 12.71
C LEU A 321 -1.62 3.23 13.82
N ILE A 322 -1.36 4.00 14.89
CA ILE A 322 -2.34 4.26 15.95
C ILE A 322 -3.59 4.94 15.39
N ARG A 323 -3.44 5.98 14.55
CA ARG A 323 -4.57 6.69 13.95
C ARG A 323 -5.39 5.78 13.04
N GLU A 324 -4.73 4.90 12.29
CA GLU A 324 -5.42 3.90 11.48
C GLU A 324 -6.19 2.90 12.35
N ALA A 325 -5.64 2.46 13.48
CA ALA A 325 -6.38 1.64 14.44
C ALA A 325 -7.57 2.37 15.08
N GLU A 326 -7.39 3.63 15.51
CA GLU A 326 -8.46 4.47 16.09
C GLU A 326 -9.62 4.72 15.12
N ARG A 327 -9.34 4.72 13.81
CA ARG A 327 -10.35 4.84 12.74
C ARG A 327 -11.02 3.51 12.40
N GLY A 328 -10.65 2.43 13.08
CA GLY A 328 -11.09 1.08 12.75
C GLY A 328 -10.55 0.60 11.41
N GLY A 329 -9.38 1.11 10.99
CA GLY A 329 -8.61 0.73 9.80
C GLY A 329 -7.61 -0.41 10.04
N LEU A 330 -7.30 -0.68 11.31
CA LEU A 330 -6.43 -1.76 11.81
C LEU A 330 -6.92 -2.27 13.17
N ASP A 331 -6.63 -3.52 13.50
CA ASP A 331 -6.91 -4.12 14.80
C ASP A 331 -6.00 -3.49 15.87
N PRO A 332 -6.58 -2.83 16.90
CA PRO A 332 -5.79 -2.13 17.90
C PRO A 332 -4.86 -3.06 18.71
N ALA A 333 -5.23 -4.32 18.93
CA ALA A 333 -4.40 -5.26 19.67
C ALA A 333 -3.17 -5.66 18.84
N LEU A 334 -3.35 -5.86 17.54
CA LEU A 334 -2.24 -6.12 16.63
C LEU A 334 -1.30 -4.90 16.52
N VAL A 335 -1.83 -3.70 16.40
CA VAL A 335 -1.02 -2.46 16.35
C VAL A 335 -0.25 -2.25 17.67
N ARG A 336 -0.85 -2.54 18.83
CA ARG A 336 -0.14 -2.48 20.13
C ARG A 336 1.03 -3.47 20.16
N ALA A 337 0.81 -4.72 19.76
CA ALA A 337 1.87 -5.73 19.71
C ALA A 337 3.01 -5.31 18.77
N TRP A 338 2.64 -4.80 17.59
CA TRP A 338 3.60 -4.33 16.60
C TRP A 338 4.46 -3.16 17.10
N ILE A 339 3.84 -2.16 17.74
CA ILE A 339 4.51 -0.98 18.30
C ILE A 339 5.41 -1.37 19.47
N LYS A 340 4.97 -2.26 20.37
CA LYS A 340 5.81 -2.74 21.49
C LYS A 340 7.10 -3.40 20.99
N ASP A 341 7.02 -4.26 19.97
CA ASP A 341 8.22 -4.85 19.37
C ASP A 341 9.13 -3.78 18.73
N GLU A 342 8.58 -2.76 18.07
CA GLU A 342 9.41 -1.66 17.54
C GLU A 342 10.06 -0.84 18.65
N LEU A 343 9.35 -0.49 19.71
CA LEU A 343 9.92 0.28 20.83
C LEU A 343 11.05 -0.49 21.53
N GLY A 344 10.93 -1.81 21.67
CA GLY A 344 11.99 -2.67 22.21
C GLY A 344 13.30 -2.60 21.42
N LYS A 345 13.25 -2.29 20.12
CA LYS A 345 14.44 -2.10 19.26
C LYS A 345 15.08 -0.72 19.42
N ILE A 346 14.33 0.23 19.96
CA ILE A 346 14.67 1.67 19.97
C ILE A 346 15.06 2.10 21.40
N GLN A 347 15.06 1.19 22.37
CA GLN A 347 15.28 1.46 23.80
C GLN A 347 16.58 2.23 24.14
N ASP A 348 17.55 2.31 23.23
CA ASP A 348 18.76 3.14 23.39
C ASP A 348 18.65 4.59 22.85
N SER A 349 17.57 4.95 22.14
CA SER A 349 17.45 6.24 21.43
C SER A 349 16.25 7.11 21.86
N LEU A 350 15.38 6.60 22.72
CA LEU A 350 14.30 7.38 23.35
C LEU A 350 14.84 8.14 24.57
N SER A 351 15.84 9.00 24.38
CA SER A 351 16.21 9.96 25.43
C SER A 351 15.00 10.81 25.84
N ASP A 352 14.94 11.17 27.14
CA ASP A 352 13.82 11.82 27.85
C ASP A 352 13.53 13.25 27.38
N ASN A 353 13.26 13.45 26.10
CA ASN A 353 12.61 14.67 25.66
C ASN A 353 11.11 14.59 26.02
N LYS A 354 10.77 15.10 27.22
CA LYS A 354 9.42 15.13 27.79
C LYS A 354 8.39 15.88 26.92
N ASN A 355 8.81 16.58 25.87
CA ASN A 355 7.92 17.36 24.99
C ASN A 355 7.56 16.66 23.67
N ASP A 356 7.92 15.38 23.49
CA ASP A 356 7.56 14.64 22.28
C ASP A 356 6.11 14.13 22.35
N LYS A 357 5.18 14.90 21.77
CA LYS A 357 3.75 14.56 21.65
C LYS A 357 3.51 13.18 21.01
N ASN A 358 4.41 12.70 20.14
CA ASN A 358 4.26 11.38 19.54
C ASN A 358 4.52 10.29 20.59
N LYS A 359 5.53 10.46 21.45
CA LYS A 359 5.80 9.52 22.56
C LYS A 359 4.63 9.46 23.54
N GLU A 360 4.03 10.60 23.89
CA GLU A 360 2.86 10.63 24.76
C GLU A 360 1.67 9.88 24.16
N LYS A 361 1.39 10.10 22.86
CA LYS A 361 0.32 9.36 22.16
C LYS A 361 0.61 7.86 22.12
N ILE A 362 1.86 7.45 21.88
CA ILE A 362 2.28 6.04 21.89
C ILE A 362 2.07 5.44 23.28
N LYS A 363 2.59 6.04 24.34
CA LYS A 363 2.41 5.57 25.73
C LYS A 363 0.94 5.42 26.10
N ARG A 364 0.12 6.44 25.80
CA ARG A 364 -1.33 6.41 26.03
C ARG A 364 -2.01 5.27 25.29
N PHE A 365 -1.64 5.02 24.03
CA PHE A 365 -2.21 3.91 23.24
C PHE A 365 -1.78 2.53 23.76
N LEU A 366 -0.58 2.43 24.34
CA LEU A 366 -0.09 1.21 24.98
C LEU A 366 -0.65 0.98 26.39
N GLY A 367 -1.32 1.96 26.97
CA GLY A 367 -1.84 1.91 28.36
C GLY A 367 -0.75 2.15 29.42
N GLU A 368 0.37 2.75 29.04
CA GLU A 368 1.44 3.15 29.96
C GLU A 368 1.16 4.56 30.49
N SER A 369 0.95 4.67 31.80
CA SER A 369 0.71 5.94 32.52
C SER A 369 2.00 6.65 32.91
#